data_AF-A0A1G2DS76-F1
#
_entry.id   AF-A0A1G2DS76-F1
#
_cell.length_a   1.000
_cell.length_b   1.000
_cell.length_c   1.000
_cell.angle_alpha   90.00
_cell.angle_beta   90.00
_cell.angle_gamma   90.00
#
_symmetry.space_group_name_H-M   'P 1'
#
loop_
_entity.id
_entity.type
_entity.pdbx_description
1 polymer ?
#
loop_
_entity_poly.entity_id
_entity_poly.type
_entity_poly.pdbx_seq_one_letter_code
_entity_poly.pdbx_strand_id
1 'polypeptide(L)'
;MVSTVCLLLLLLAGECVFFYKMRRRGMKELRATEEDCAASEAFWKWRIANPELHIGDIPCARKLVLRRIETYIHFMETHPYLKDNGFIAHLHSLLSDRGPPPPQKRRRPPRKPLCTGLFLLHTNKRLYTGKKMHTP
;
A
#
# COMPACT_ATOMS: atom_id res chain seq x y z
N MET A 1 -30.72 11.66 -61.24
CA MET A 1 -31.78 11.30 -60.26
C MET A 1 -31.20 10.25 -59.34
N VAL A 2 -30.95 10.58 -58.07
CA VAL A 2 -30.50 9.58 -57.10
C VAL A 2 -31.68 8.66 -56.84
N SER A 3 -31.53 7.38 -57.17
CA SER A 3 -32.58 6.38 -56.98
C SER A 3 -32.97 6.31 -55.50
N THR A 4 -34.26 6.26 -55.19
CA THR A 4 -34.80 6.07 -53.84
C THR A 4 -34.19 4.85 -53.13
N VAL A 5 -33.81 3.84 -53.91
CA VAL A 5 -33.07 2.66 -53.44
C VAL A 5 -31.70 3.04 -52.86
N CYS A 6 -30.98 3.98 -53.47
CA CYS A 6 -29.68 4.45 -52.94
C CYS A 6 -29.85 5.18 -51.60
N LEU A 7 -30.90 6.00 -51.44
CA LEU A 7 -31.19 6.68 -50.18
C LEU A 7 -31.56 5.67 -49.07
N LEU A 8 -32.38 4.67 -49.39
CA LEU A 8 -32.73 3.60 -48.45
C LEU A 8 -31.49 2.80 -48.00
N LEU A 9 -30.60 2.43 -48.93
CA LEU A 9 -29.38 1.71 -48.60
C LEU A 9 -28.42 2.54 -47.72
N LEU A 10 -28.31 3.84 -47.97
CA LEU A 10 -27.49 4.74 -47.15
C LEU A 10 -28.06 4.90 -45.73
N LEU A 11 -29.39 4.98 -45.58
CA LEU A 11 -30.03 5.03 -44.27
C LEU A 11 -29.80 3.72 -43.49
N LEU A 12 -30.01 2.57 -44.13
CA LEU A 12 -29.76 1.26 -43.51
C LEU A 12 -28.29 1.08 -43.11
N ALA A 13 -27.35 1.53 -43.94
CA ALA A 13 -25.93 1.51 -43.61
C ALA A 13 -25.61 2.41 -42.39
N GLY A 14 -26.23 3.59 -42.31
CA GLY A 14 -26.11 4.50 -41.18
C GLY A 14 -26.57 3.88 -39.86
N GLU A 15 -27.76 3.26 -39.86
CA GLU A 15 -28.30 2.53 -38.71
C GLU A 15 -27.38 1.39 -38.27
N CYS A 16 -26.92 0.56 -39.21
CA CYS A 16 -26.00 -0.55 -38.91
C CYS A 16 -24.70 -0.05 -38.26
N VAL A 17 -24.11 1.03 -38.76
CA VAL A 17 -22.90 1.64 -38.17
C VAL A 17 -23.19 2.20 -36.78
N PHE A 18 -24.36 2.82 -36.58
CA PHE A 18 -24.79 3.32 -35.29
C PHE A 18 -24.94 2.20 -34.25
N PHE A 19 -25.68 1.14 -34.58
CA PHE A 19 -25.83 -0.04 -33.72
C PHE A 19 -24.49 -0.70 -33.39
N TYR A 20 -23.60 -0.83 -34.37
CA TYR A 20 -22.25 -1.37 -34.14
C TYR A 20 -21.45 -0.51 -33.14
N LYS A 21 -21.48 0.82 -33.30
CA LYS A 21 -20.81 1.75 -32.37
C LYS A 21 -21.40 1.67 -30.97
N MET A 22 -22.73 1.60 -30.85
CA MET A 22 -23.42 1.47 -29.57
C MET A 22 -23.05 0.16 -28.87
N ARG A 23 -23.12 -0.97 -29.57
CA ARG A 23 -22.72 -2.27 -29.04
C ARG A 23 -21.26 -2.29 -28.59
N ARG A 24 -20.37 -1.69 -29.38
CA ARG A 24 -18.94 -1.60 -29.03
C ARG A 24 -18.71 -0.74 -27.79
N ARG A 25 -19.46 0.35 -27.60
CA ARG A 25 -19.41 1.16 -26.37
C ARG A 25 -19.91 0.36 -25.17
N GLY A 26 -21.08 -0.27 -25.28
CA GLY A 26 -21.64 -1.07 -24.19
C GLY A 26 -20.73 -2.21 -23.75
N MET A 27 -20.06 -2.90 -24.69
CA MET A 27 -19.08 -3.95 -24.34
C MET A 27 -17.85 -3.39 -23.60
N LYS A 28 -17.40 -2.17 -23.94
CA LYS A 28 -16.28 -1.52 -23.24
C LYS A 28 -16.67 -1.11 -21.82
N GLU A 29 -17.85 -0.50 -21.67
CA GLU A 29 -18.39 -0.11 -20.36
C GLU A 29 -18.58 -1.32 -19.45
N LEU A 30 -19.14 -2.41 -19.98
CA LEU A 30 -19.32 -3.66 -19.23
C LEU A 30 -17.98 -4.22 -18.75
N ARG A 31 -17.00 -4.33 -19.65
CA ARG A 31 -15.66 -4.84 -19.32
C ARG A 31 -14.96 -3.99 -18.26
N ALA A 32 -15.01 -2.66 -18.40
CA ALA A 32 -14.42 -1.76 -17.41
C ALA A 32 -15.09 -1.90 -16.04
N THR A 33 -16.41 -2.09 -16.02
CA THR A 33 -17.18 -2.35 -14.78
C THR A 33 -16.79 -3.68 -14.14
N GLU A 34 -16.67 -4.76 -14.92
CA GLU A 34 -16.26 -6.08 -14.43
C GLU A 34 -14.84 -6.05 -13.85
N GLU A 35 -13.89 -5.43 -14.57
CA GLU A 35 -12.51 -5.28 -14.12
C GLU A 35 -12.42 -4.45 -12.83
N ASP A 36 -13.19 -3.37 -12.74
CA ASP A 36 -13.27 -2.55 -11.53
C ASP A 36 -13.86 -3.36 -10.37
N CYS A 37 -15.03 -3.98 -10.53
CA CYS A 37 -15.66 -4.83 -9.52
C CYS A 37 -14.70 -5.90 -8.98
N ALA A 38 -13.99 -6.62 -9.86
CA ALA A 38 -13.03 -7.64 -9.46
C ALA A 38 -11.87 -7.06 -8.63
N ALA A 39 -11.33 -5.90 -9.02
CA ALA A 39 -10.28 -5.23 -8.24
C ALA A 39 -10.80 -4.73 -6.88
N SER A 40 -12.05 -4.25 -6.82
CA SER A 40 -12.72 -3.85 -5.58
C SER A 40 -12.82 -5.03 -4.61
N GLU A 41 -13.33 -6.15 -5.12
CA GLU A 41 -13.55 -7.35 -4.34
C GLU A 41 -12.24 -7.93 -3.81
N ALA A 42 -11.19 -7.96 -4.64
CA ALA A 42 -9.86 -8.42 -4.22
C ALA A 42 -9.28 -7.54 -3.11
N PHE A 43 -9.38 -6.21 -3.24
CA PHE A 43 -8.95 -5.28 -2.20
C PHE A 43 -9.76 -5.46 -0.91
N TRP A 44 -11.09 -5.56 -1.00
CA TRP A 44 -11.94 -5.73 0.18
C TRP A 44 -11.69 -7.04 0.91
N LYS A 45 -11.57 -8.16 0.17
CA LYS A 45 -11.20 -9.46 0.75
C LYS A 45 -9.89 -9.38 1.52
N TRP A 46 -8.89 -8.71 0.96
CA TRP A 46 -7.62 -8.51 1.65
C TRP A 46 -7.79 -7.64 2.90
N ARG A 47 -8.54 -6.54 2.82
CA ARG A 47 -8.74 -5.61 3.95
C ARG A 47 -9.49 -6.25 5.12
N ILE A 48 -10.51 -7.06 4.83
CA ILE A 48 -11.25 -7.82 5.84
C ILE A 48 -10.36 -8.85 6.53
N ALA A 49 -9.49 -9.53 5.77
CA ALA A 49 -8.56 -10.50 6.32
C ALA A 49 -7.40 -9.86 7.11
N ASN A 50 -7.08 -8.58 6.86
CA ASN A 50 -5.94 -7.87 7.44
C ASN A 50 -6.35 -6.49 8.00
N PRO A 51 -7.25 -6.43 9.00
CA PRO A 51 -7.80 -5.16 9.47
C PRO A 51 -6.76 -4.27 10.17
N GLU A 52 -5.78 -4.86 10.84
CA GLU A 52 -4.75 -4.15 11.63
C GLU A 52 -3.53 -3.71 10.81
N LEU A 53 -3.41 -4.19 9.56
CA LEU A 53 -2.25 -3.86 8.74
C LEU A 53 -2.43 -2.52 8.03
N HIS A 54 -1.39 -1.69 8.08
CA HIS A 54 -1.31 -0.44 7.32
C HIS A 54 -0.99 -0.74 5.86
N ILE A 55 -1.78 -0.18 4.94
CA ILE A 55 -1.70 -0.53 3.52
C ILE A 55 -0.35 -0.11 2.92
N GLY A 56 0.16 1.07 3.28
CA GLY A 56 1.39 1.64 2.73
C GLY A 56 2.67 0.87 3.11
N ASP A 57 2.62 0.04 4.15
CA ASP A 57 3.75 -0.77 4.62
C ASP A 57 3.80 -2.16 3.98
N ILE A 58 2.68 -2.65 3.41
CA ILE A 58 2.57 -4.00 2.89
C ILE A 58 2.59 -4.02 1.34
N PRO A 59 3.62 -4.59 0.69
CA PRO A 59 3.73 -4.56 -0.77
C PRO A 59 2.55 -5.15 -1.52
N CYS A 60 1.96 -6.26 -1.03
CA CYS A 60 0.80 -6.86 -1.68
C CYS A 60 -0.46 -5.99 -1.58
N ALA A 61 -0.68 -5.33 -0.43
CA ALA A 61 -1.78 -4.39 -0.24
C ALA A 61 -1.66 -3.19 -1.18
N ARG A 62 -0.46 -2.62 -1.29
CA ARG A 62 -0.18 -1.53 -2.24
C ARG A 62 -0.48 -1.93 -3.67
N LYS A 63 -0.12 -3.16 -4.07
CA LYS A 63 -0.42 -3.67 -5.42
C LYS A 63 -1.93 -3.75 -5.68
N LEU A 64 -2.72 -4.17 -4.68
CA LEU A 64 -4.18 -4.18 -4.78
C LEU A 64 -4.76 -2.77 -4.93
N VAL A 65 -4.28 -1.80 -4.14
CA VAL A 65 -4.72 -0.41 -4.25
C VAL A 65 -4.32 0.22 -5.59
N LEU A 66 -3.09 -0.01 -6.05
CA LEU A 66 -2.64 0.45 -7.37
C LEU A 66 -3.49 -0.14 -8.49
N ARG A 67 -3.81 -1.44 -8.43
CA ARG A 67 -4.71 -2.07 -9.39
C ARG A 67 -6.12 -1.47 -9.33
N ARG A 68 -6.63 -1.19 -8.14
CA ARG A 68 -7.92 -0.52 -7.94
C ARG A 68 -7.95 0.88 -8.54
N ILE A 69 -6.87 1.67 -8.39
CA ILE A 69 -6.74 2.99 -9.02
C ILE A 69 -6.78 2.84 -10.55
N GLU A 70 -5.99 1.92 -11.11
CA GLU A 70 -5.92 1.67 -12.55
C GLU A 70 -7.29 1.30 -13.14
N THR A 71 -8.00 0.33 -12.55
CA THR A 71 -9.32 -0.09 -13.04
C THR A 71 -10.37 0.99 -12.86
N TYR A 72 -10.30 1.77 -11.79
CA TYR A 72 -11.24 2.86 -11.55
C TYR A 72 -11.03 4.01 -12.53
N ILE A 73 -9.78 4.37 -12.86
CA ILE A 73 -9.49 5.34 -13.92
C ILE A 73 -10.08 4.86 -15.25
N HIS A 74 -9.86 3.59 -15.60
CA HIS A 74 -10.41 3.03 -16.83
C HIS A 74 -11.95 3.04 -16.83
N PHE A 75 -12.58 2.70 -15.70
CA PHE A 75 -14.03 2.82 -15.51
C PHE A 75 -14.52 4.25 -15.72
N MET A 76 -13.85 5.25 -15.15
CA MET A 76 -14.24 6.65 -15.31
C MET A 76 -14.09 7.13 -16.76
N GLU A 77 -13.06 6.68 -17.47
CA GLU A 77 -12.86 6.99 -18.90
C GLU A 77 -13.99 6.41 -19.78
N THR A 78 -14.53 5.24 -19.44
CA THR A 78 -15.64 4.65 -20.20
C THR A 78 -17.01 5.16 -19.76
N HIS A 79 -17.12 5.82 -18.60
CA HIS A 79 -18.37 6.35 -18.04
C HIS A 79 -18.31 7.88 -17.93
N PRO A 80 -18.25 8.63 -19.05
CA PRO A 80 -18.02 10.09 -19.05
C PRO A 80 -19.14 10.91 -18.37
N TYR A 81 -20.27 10.28 -18.09
CA TYR A 81 -21.39 10.89 -17.35
C TYR A 81 -21.20 10.84 -15.82
N LEU A 82 -20.20 10.10 -15.33
CA LEU A 82 -19.83 10.06 -13.92
C LEU A 82 -18.71 11.06 -13.65
N LYS A 83 -18.68 11.59 -12.43
CA LYS A 83 -17.61 12.47 -11.94
C LYS A 83 -16.88 11.80 -10.79
N ASP A 84 -15.56 11.93 -10.76
CA ASP A 84 -14.79 11.49 -9.61
C ASP A 84 -15.03 12.47 -8.45
N ASN A 85 -15.49 11.95 -7.32
CA ASN A 85 -15.78 12.72 -6.11
C ASN A 85 -14.60 12.69 -5.13
N GLY A 86 -13.37 12.63 -5.65
CA GLY A 86 -12.15 12.50 -4.86
C GLY A 86 -11.84 11.06 -4.43
N PHE A 87 -12.44 10.06 -5.08
CA PHE A 87 -12.20 8.66 -4.76
C PHE A 87 -10.78 8.25 -5.13
N ILE A 88 -10.24 8.74 -6.25
CA ILE A 88 -8.85 8.49 -6.63
C ILE A 88 -7.89 9.07 -5.58
N ALA A 89 -8.15 10.29 -5.12
CA ALA A 89 -7.34 10.92 -4.07
C ALA A 89 -7.39 10.12 -2.75
N HIS A 90 -8.57 9.59 -2.39
CA HIS A 90 -8.71 8.68 -1.27
C HIS A 90 -7.84 7.43 -1.45
N LEU A 91 -7.89 6.75 -2.60
CA LEU A 91 -7.06 5.57 -2.85
C LEU A 91 -5.56 5.87 -2.77
N HIS A 92 -5.11 7.03 -3.28
CA HIS A 92 -3.72 7.46 -3.12
C HIS A 92 -3.33 7.71 -1.66
N SER A 93 -4.25 8.22 -0.84
CA SER A 93 -4.00 8.41 0.60
C SER A 93 -3.69 7.09 1.32
N LEU A 94 -4.33 5.98 0.90
CA LEU A 94 -4.07 4.65 1.46
C LEU A 94 -2.65 4.15 1.19
N LEU A 95 -2.01 4.59 0.09
CA LEU A 95 -0.62 4.24 -0.20
C LEU A 95 0.37 4.95 0.73
N SER A 96 -0.07 6.02 1.39
CA SER A 96 0.70 6.80 2.36
C SER A 96 0.39 6.42 3.81
N ASP A 97 -0.60 5.54 4.03
CA ASP A 97 -0.95 5.00 5.34
C ASP A 97 0.19 4.11 5.86
N ARG A 98 0.93 4.59 6.85
CA ARG A 98 2.05 3.89 7.47
C ARG A 98 1.82 3.77 8.96
N GLY A 99 2.28 2.66 9.53
CA GLY A 99 2.27 2.43 10.96
C GLY A 99 3.19 3.40 11.71
N PRO A 100 3.08 3.41 13.05
CA PRO A 100 3.96 4.23 13.88
C PRO A 100 5.43 3.88 13.59
N PRO A 101 6.34 4.87 13.58
CA PRO A 101 7.75 4.60 13.38
C PRO A 101 8.24 3.61 14.45
N PRO A 102 9.10 2.66 14.09
CA PRO A 102 9.63 1.70 15.05
C PRO A 102 10.29 2.46 16.21
N PRO A 103 10.16 1.97 17.45
CA PRO A 103 10.75 2.63 18.61
C PRO A 103 12.23 2.84 18.35
N GLN A 104 12.68 4.10 18.40
CA GLN A 104 14.08 4.43 18.23
C GLN A 104 14.87 3.63 19.26
N LYS A 105 15.74 2.73 18.80
CA LYS A 105 16.70 2.06 19.68
C LYS A 105 17.45 3.18 20.39
N ARG A 106 17.16 3.40 21.68
CA ARG A 106 17.91 4.34 22.52
C ARG A 106 19.37 4.00 22.28
N ARG A 107 20.12 4.90 21.65
CA ARG A 107 21.56 4.72 21.47
C ARG A 107 22.08 4.45 22.88
N ARG A 108 22.58 3.22 23.12
CA ARG A 108 23.28 2.95 24.37
C ARG A 108 24.34 4.04 24.48
N PRO A 109 24.43 4.78 25.60
CA PRO A 109 25.47 5.77 25.75
C PRO A 109 26.80 5.09 25.42
N PRO A 110 27.69 5.76 24.65
CA PRO A 110 28.98 5.19 24.32
C PRO A 110 29.60 4.68 25.62
N ARG A 111 29.92 3.38 25.67
CA ARG A 111 30.65 2.81 26.79
C ARG A 111 31.91 3.67 26.92
N LYS A 112 31.99 4.46 28.00
CA LYS A 112 33.22 5.18 28.34
C LYS A 112 34.34 4.13 28.27
N PRO A 113 35.47 4.42 27.60
CA PRO A 113 36.60 3.51 27.64
C PRO A 113 36.90 3.24 29.11
N LEU A 114 37.00 1.95 29.48
CA LEU A 114 37.57 1.58 30.77
C LEU A 114 38.92 2.28 30.82
N CYS A 115 39.07 3.28 31.68
CA CYS A 115 40.40 3.69 32.09
C CYS A 115 41.04 2.45 32.69
N THR A 116 41.99 1.88 31.96
CA THR A 116 42.90 0.85 32.42
C THR A 116 43.63 1.44 33.62
N GLY A 117 43.08 1.20 34.82
CA GLY A 117 43.72 1.49 36.08
C GLY A 117 44.98 0.66 36.14
N LEU A 118 46.10 1.31 35.80
CA LEU A 118 47.44 0.78 35.93
C LEU A 118 47.60 0.27 37.36
N PHE A 119 47.80 -1.03 37.50
CA PHE A 119 48.23 -1.67 38.75
C PHE A 119 49.57 -1.06 39.16
N LEU A 120 49.57 -0.13 40.10
CA LEU A 120 50.74 0.17 40.90
C LEU A 120 50.65 -0.65 42.17
N LEU A 121 51.32 -1.81 42.11
CA LEU A 121 51.79 -2.59 43.24
C LEU A 121 52.61 -1.69 44.16
N HIS A 122 51.97 -1.08 45.16
CA HIS A 122 52.70 -0.52 46.29
C HIS A 122 52.72 -1.58 47.39
N THR A 123 53.86 -2.25 47.48
CA THR A 123 54.24 -3.12 48.58
C THR A 123 54.18 -2.31 49.89
N ASN A 124 53.43 -2.81 50.86
CA ASN A 124 53.62 -2.39 52.24
C ASN A 124 53.57 -3.61 53.16
N LYS A 125 54.77 -4.12 53.46
CA LYS A 125 55.05 -5.08 54.51
C LYS A 125 54.80 -4.41 55.86
N ARG A 126 53.77 -4.82 56.59
CA ARG A 126 53.71 -4.84 58.07
C ARG A 126 52.75 -5.96 58.44
N LEU A 127 53.22 -7.19 58.72
CA LEU A 127 53.60 -7.64 60.08
C LEU A 127 52.77 -6.94 61.16
N TYR A 128 51.78 -7.64 61.73
CA TYR A 128 51.61 -7.82 63.17
C TYR A 128 50.50 -8.86 63.45
N THR A 129 50.97 -10.06 63.83
CA THR A 129 50.52 -10.90 64.96
C THR A 129 49.02 -10.98 65.34
N GLY A 130 48.46 -12.17 65.14
CA GLY A 130 47.95 -13.05 66.21
C GLY A 130 46.87 -12.55 67.17
N LYS A 131 45.68 -13.16 67.10
CA LYS A 131 44.99 -13.66 68.30
C LYS A 131 44.00 -14.79 67.95
N LYS A 132 44.19 -15.92 68.64
CA LYS A 132 43.29 -17.09 68.71
C LYS A 132 42.04 -16.78 69.55
N MET A 133 41.10 -17.74 69.52
CA MET A 133 39.99 -18.03 70.45
C MET A 133 38.66 -17.37 70.09
N HIS A 134 37.50 -18.00 70.23
CA HIS A 134 37.07 -19.38 70.47
C HIS A 134 35.57 -19.37 70.12
N THR A 135 35.07 -20.46 69.53
CA THR A 135 33.63 -20.84 69.54
C THR A 135 33.14 -21.06 70.98
N PRO A 136 31.83 -20.91 71.23
CA PRO A 136 30.89 -22.01 70.97
C PRO A 136 29.99 -21.79 69.76
#